data_AF-A0AAD9Q8K5-F1
#
_entry.id   AF-A0AAD9Q8K5-F1
#
_cell.length_a   1.000
_cell.length_b   1.000
_cell.length_c   1.000
_cell.angle_alpha   90.00
_cell.angle_beta   90.00
_cell.angle_gamma   90.00
#
_symmetry.space_group_name_H-M   'P 1'
#
loop_
_entity.id
_entity.type
_entity.pdbx_description
1 polymer ?
#
loop_
_entity_poly.entity_id
_entity_poly.type
_entity_poly.pdbx_seq_one_letter_code
_entity_poly.pdbx_strand_id
1 'polypeptide(L)'
;MAFTGATFVVFFAVTALTQGFFLPKKVCYESYGCFKQTFGLFQKLPQSPAEIGTTFHLFTRQNKQTAQNLDDTTEGTLKASNFRNSRRTIFVVHGFLENINNRWVKPMKDALLEKENCNVILVDWSKGASNPFNYLQAAGNTRLVGRQISVLIKFLISYGNNAPGSADRFYIVGFSLGAQTAGYAGSYLKARYNLMLDRITGLDPAGLGFNLVTDEFRLDKTDATFVDIIHTDANLVGTFRAVGDADFYPNGGKDQPGCRAEKGKFLFSSYEVFRGDDDVVGTGGEGFIFP
;
A
#
# COMPACT_ATOMS: atom_id res chain seq x y z
N MET A 1 -5.63 -79.70 29.48
CA MET A 1 -5.68 -79.37 28.04
C MET A 1 -6.76 -78.31 27.85
N ALA A 2 -6.62 -77.19 27.17
CA ALA A 2 -5.50 -76.46 26.59
C ALA A 2 -6.01 -75.00 26.49
N PHE A 3 -5.11 -74.06 26.70
CA PHE A 3 -5.32 -72.61 26.68
C PHE A 3 -5.66 -72.06 25.29
N THR A 4 -6.22 -70.84 25.32
CA THR A 4 -6.01 -69.65 24.46
C THR A 4 -7.35 -69.12 23.93
N GLY A 5 -7.79 -67.89 24.22
CA GLY A 5 -7.05 -66.66 24.41
C GLY A 5 -7.15 -65.83 23.13
N ALA A 6 -8.34 -65.33 22.81
CA ALA A 6 -8.55 -64.49 21.63
C ALA A 6 -7.99 -63.08 21.89
N THR A 7 -6.75 -62.87 21.52
CA THR A 7 -6.10 -61.55 21.50
C THR A 7 -6.65 -60.75 20.32
N PHE A 8 -7.45 -59.72 20.60
CA PHE A 8 -7.73 -58.66 19.63
C PHE A 8 -6.44 -57.86 19.42
N VAL A 9 -5.72 -58.15 18.35
CA VAL A 9 -4.65 -57.27 17.85
C VAL A 9 -5.35 -56.13 17.11
N VAL A 10 -5.47 -54.98 17.79
CA VAL A 10 -5.80 -53.72 17.13
C VAL A 10 -4.65 -53.37 16.20
N PHE A 11 -4.84 -53.52 14.89
CA PHE A 11 -3.94 -52.96 13.90
C PHE A 11 -4.06 -51.43 13.97
N PHE A 12 -3.20 -50.79 14.77
CA PHE A 12 -2.83 -49.40 14.53
C PHE A 12 -1.98 -49.38 13.26
N ALA A 13 -2.63 -49.27 12.10
CA ALA A 13 -1.95 -48.86 10.89
C ALA A 13 -1.61 -47.37 11.04
N VAL A 14 -0.39 -47.12 11.52
CA VAL A 14 0.31 -45.84 11.38
C VAL A 14 0.35 -45.52 9.88
N THR A 15 -0.54 -44.64 9.43
CA THR A 15 -0.42 -43.94 8.14
C THR A 15 -0.17 -42.46 8.41
N ALA A 16 0.80 -42.18 9.27
CA ALA A 16 1.55 -40.95 9.17
C ALA A 16 2.56 -41.14 8.04
N LEU A 17 2.28 -40.59 6.86
CA LEU A 17 3.23 -39.96 5.93
C LEU A 17 2.53 -39.71 4.57
N THR A 18 2.82 -38.53 3.99
CA THR A 18 2.49 -38.05 2.64
C THR A 18 1.25 -37.18 2.41
N GLN A 19 0.81 -36.37 3.38
CA GLN A 19 0.31 -35.05 2.95
C GLN A 19 1.55 -34.19 2.67
N GLY A 20 2.00 -34.22 1.42
CA GLY A 20 2.92 -33.20 0.94
C GLY A 20 2.34 -31.83 1.33
N PHE A 21 3.15 -30.97 1.95
CA PHE A 21 2.78 -29.59 2.22
C PHE A 21 2.54 -28.88 0.88
N PHE A 22 1.34 -29.00 0.33
CA PHE A 22 0.95 -28.28 -0.87
C PHE A 22 0.68 -26.83 -0.47
N LEU A 23 1.66 -25.96 -0.72
CA LEU A 23 1.44 -24.52 -0.60
C LEU A 23 0.25 -24.11 -1.50
N PRO A 24 -0.72 -23.33 -0.98
CA PRO A 24 -1.87 -22.93 -1.76
C PRO A 24 -1.42 -22.11 -2.98
N LYS A 25 -1.96 -22.44 -4.16
CA LYS A 25 -1.66 -21.72 -5.41
C LYS A 25 -2.56 -20.50 -5.62
N LYS A 26 -3.60 -20.35 -4.80
CA LYS A 26 -4.62 -19.31 -4.90
C LYS A 26 -5.30 -19.11 -3.55
N VAL A 27 -5.67 -17.87 -3.24
CA VAL A 27 -6.58 -17.53 -2.13
C VAL A 27 -7.65 -16.56 -2.63
N CYS A 28 -8.84 -16.59 -2.05
CA CYS A 28 -9.94 -15.68 -2.39
C CYS A 28 -10.55 -15.08 -1.14
N TYR A 29 -10.92 -13.81 -1.22
CA TYR A 29 -11.62 -13.08 -0.17
C TYR A 29 -12.82 -12.39 -0.82
N GLU A 30 -14.03 -12.56 -0.25
CA GLU A 30 -15.32 -12.22 -0.88
C GLU A 30 -15.31 -10.93 -1.73
N SER A 31 -15.28 -9.76 -1.10
CA SER A 31 -15.31 -8.45 -1.76
C SER A 31 -14.06 -8.13 -2.57
N TYR A 32 -12.98 -8.89 -2.36
CA TYR A 32 -11.66 -8.63 -2.93
C TYR A 32 -11.24 -9.71 -3.93
N GLY A 33 -12.14 -10.57 -4.40
CA GLY A 33 -11.85 -11.60 -5.40
C GLY A 33 -10.67 -12.51 -5.03
N CYS A 34 -9.92 -12.96 -6.03
CA CYS A 34 -8.87 -13.96 -5.84
C CYS A 34 -7.47 -13.46 -6.19
N PHE A 35 -6.47 -14.05 -5.53
CA PHE A 35 -5.05 -13.83 -5.71
C PHE A 35 -4.40 -15.15 -6.09
N LYS A 36 -3.70 -15.17 -7.22
CA LYS A 36 -2.92 -16.33 -7.67
C LYS A 36 -1.48 -16.18 -7.21
N GLN A 37 -0.83 -17.32 -6.97
CA GLN A 37 0.59 -17.38 -6.75
C GLN A 37 1.29 -17.18 -8.10
N THR A 38 2.07 -16.13 -8.22
CA THR A 38 2.68 -15.71 -9.50
C THR A 38 4.21 -15.78 -9.47
N PHE A 39 4.84 -15.59 -8.30
CA PHE A 39 6.32 -15.54 -8.19
C PHE A 39 6.92 -16.29 -7.01
N GLY A 40 6.23 -17.30 -6.45
CA GLY A 40 6.81 -18.27 -5.51
C GLY A 40 7.44 -17.66 -4.24
N LEU A 41 8.71 -17.24 -4.37
CA LEU A 41 9.59 -16.71 -3.33
C LEU A 41 9.61 -15.18 -3.24
N PHE A 42 9.29 -14.43 -4.31
CA PHE A 42 9.43 -12.96 -4.28
C PHE A 42 8.27 -12.24 -3.61
N GLN A 43 7.07 -12.84 -3.67
CA GLN A 43 5.85 -12.36 -3.02
C GLN A 43 5.00 -13.56 -2.61
N LYS A 44 4.59 -13.62 -1.35
CA LYS A 44 3.66 -14.64 -0.85
C LYS A 44 2.22 -14.31 -1.27
N LEU A 45 1.32 -15.29 -1.19
CA LEU A 45 -0.10 -14.99 -1.22
C LEU A 45 -0.44 -14.03 -0.06
N PRO A 46 -1.32 -13.04 -0.26
CA PRO A 46 -1.73 -12.16 0.83
C PRO A 46 -2.40 -12.96 1.94
N GLN A 47 -2.27 -12.45 3.18
CA GLN A 47 -3.07 -12.90 4.31
C GLN A 47 -4.52 -12.42 4.19
N SER A 48 -5.39 -12.93 5.06
CA SER A 48 -6.81 -12.53 5.04
C SER A 48 -7.00 -11.05 5.42
N PRO A 49 -8.13 -10.43 5.00
CA PRO A 49 -8.46 -9.06 5.42
C PRO A 49 -8.42 -8.85 6.93
N ALA A 50 -8.83 -9.85 7.71
CA ALA A 50 -8.83 -9.78 9.17
C ALA A 50 -7.40 -9.79 9.76
N GLU A 51 -6.47 -10.54 9.16
CA GLU A 51 -5.07 -10.58 9.57
C GLU A 51 -4.32 -9.30 9.20
N ILE A 52 -4.54 -8.77 7.98
CA ILE A 52 -3.94 -7.50 7.55
C ILE A 52 -4.54 -6.32 8.32
N GLY A 53 -5.85 -6.37 8.60
CA GLY A 53 -6.55 -5.41 9.44
C GLY A 53 -6.54 -3.97 8.89
N THR A 54 -6.64 -3.80 7.58
CA THR A 54 -6.61 -2.49 6.92
C THR A 54 -7.76 -1.59 7.39
N THR A 55 -7.45 -0.36 7.78
CA THR A 55 -8.42 0.68 8.15
C THR A 55 -8.17 1.99 7.41
N PHE A 56 -9.25 2.74 7.15
CA PHE A 56 -9.23 3.98 6.39
C PHE A 56 -9.63 5.16 7.27
N HIS A 57 -8.71 6.11 7.47
CA HIS A 57 -8.88 7.22 8.40
C HIS A 57 -9.02 8.54 7.63
N LEU A 58 -10.24 9.04 7.52
CA LEU A 58 -10.54 10.29 6.83
C LEU A 58 -10.18 11.51 7.69
N PHE A 59 -9.46 12.43 7.07
CA PHE A 59 -9.21 13.77 7.54
C PHE A 59 -9.63 14.78 6.47
N THR A 60 -10.17 15.90 6.95
CA THR A 60 -10.48 17.07 6.14
C THR A 60 -10.06 18.31 6.93
N ARG A 61 -10.18 19.50 6.32
CA ARG A 61 -9.99 20.76 7.06
C ARG A 61 -10.93 20.91 8.27
N GLN A 62 -12.06 20.19 8.30
CA GLN A 62 -13.06 20.24 9.39
C GLN A 62 -12.72 19.30 10.55
N ASN A 63 -11.84 18.31 10.35
CA ASN A 63 -11.47 17.33 11.37
C ASN A 63 -9.97 17.00 11.29
N LYS A 64 -9.11 18.01 11.31
CA LYS A 64 -7.65 17.84 11.15
C LYS A 64 -7.00 16.96 12.24
N GLN A 65 -7.58 16.95 13.44
CA GLN A 65 -7.00 16.29 14.61
C GLN A 65 -7.51 14.86 14.82
N THR A 66 -8.80 14.63 14.57
CA THR A 66 -9.47 13.35 14.85
C THR A 66 -10.01 12.74 13.56
N ALA A 67 -9.57 11.52 13.27
CA ALA A 67 -10.01 10.76 12.12
C ALA A 67 -11.50 10.41 12.20
N GLN A 68 -12.16 10.37 11.05
CA GLN A 68 -13.44 9.67 10.86
C GLN A 68 -13.14 8.38 10.09
N ASN A 69 -13.48 7.23 10.65
CA ASN A 69 -13.21 5.97 9.97
C ASN A 69 -14.19 5.76 8.82
N LEU A 70 -13.65 5.36 7.67
CA LEU A 70 -14.43 4.95 6.51
C LEU A 70 -14.36 3.43 6.35
N ASP A 71 -15.43 2.86 5.82
CA ASP A 71 -15.49 1.50 5.36
C ASP A 71 -16.12 1.46 3.95
N ASP A 72 -15.98 0.33 3.27
CA ASP A 72 -16.48 0.07 1.90
C ASP A 72 -17.86 -0.62 1.87
N THR A 73 -18.56 -0.67 3.01
CA THR A 73 -19.79 -1.47 3.18
C THR A 73 -21.02 -0.65 3.61
N THR A 74 -20.82 0.49 4.27
CA THR A 74 -21.87 1.22 4.98
C THR A 74 -21.93 2.66 4.51
N GLU A 75 -22.95 3.03 3.73
CA GLU A 75 -23.16 4.45 3.35
C GLU A 75 -23.35 5.38 4.56
N GLY A 76 -23.82 4.84 5.68
CA GLY A 76 -24.03 5.59 6.92
C GLY A 76 -22.75 6.23 7.46
N THR A 77 -21.61 5.53 7.41
CA THR A 77 -20.33 6.07 7.88
C THR A 77 -19.85 7.21 6.98
N LEU A 78 -20.03 7.09 5.66
CA LEU A 78 -19.78 8.19 4.72
C LEU A 78 -20.69 9.39 4.95
N LYS A 79 -22.00 9.18 5.09
CA LYS A 79 -23.00 10.26 5.32
C LYS A 79 -22.73 11.03 6.60
N ALA A 80 -22.30 10.35 7.66
CA ALA A 80 -21.95 10.95 8.94
C ALA A 80 -20.57 11.62 8.97
N SER A 81 -19.77 11.45 7.91
CA SER A 81 -18.42 12.00 7.81
C SER A 81 -18.36 13.38 7.15
N ASN A 82 -17.19 13.99 7.21
CA ASN A 82 -16.87 15.23 6.51
C ASN A 82 -16.45 14.98 5.05
N PHE A 83 -16.54 13.73 4.55
CA PHE A 83 -16.19 13.42 3.17
C PHE A 83 -17.02 14.28 2.21
N ARG A 84 -16.36 14.83 1.19
CA ARG A 84 -17.02 15.57 0.12
C ARG A 84 -16.60 15.00 -1.21
N ASN A 85 -17.58 14.45 -1.93
CA ASN A 85 -17.35 13.82 -3.21
C ASN A 85 -16.85 14.79 -4.30
N SER A 86 -17.20 16.07 -4.21
CA SER A 86 -16.72 17.10 -5.15
C SER A 86 -15.26 17.49 -4.97
N ARG A 87 -14.56 16.97 -3.95
CA ARG A 87 -13.17 17.30 -3.65
C ARG A 87 -12.24 16.18 -4.08
N ARG A 88 -10.99 16.55 -4.43
CA ARG A 88 -9.89 15.60 -4.58
C ARG A 88 -9.76 14.76 -3.31
N THR A 89 -9.49 13.48 -3.49
CA THR A 89 -9.31 12.52 -2.40
C THR A 89 -7.94 11.90 -2.52
N ILE A 90 -7.10 12.16 -1.52
CA ILE A 90 -5.69 11.76 -1.52
C ILE A 90 -5.50 10.67 -0.48
N PHE A 91 -5.08 9.49 -0.91
CA PHE A 91 -4.70 8.40 -0.01
C PHE A 91 -3.22 8.54 0.36
N VAL A 92 -2.89 8.34 1.62
CA VAL A 92 -1.50 8.26 2.11
C VAL A 92 -1.27 6.88 2.69
N VAL A 93 -0.33 6.13 2.11
CA VAL A 93 -0.09 4.72 2.42
C VAL A 93 1.32 4.52 2.96
N HIS A 94 1.41 4.03 4.20
CA HIS A 94 2.69 3.79 4.87
C HIS A 94 3.39 2.52 4.40
N GLY A 95 4.65 2.35 4.80
CA GLY A 95 5.52 1.23 4.40
C GLY A 95 5.59 0.06 5.38
N PHE A 96 6.63 -0.75 5.20
CA PHE A 96 6.99 -1.87 6.06
C PHE A 96 7.37 -1.40 7.47
N LEU A 97 6.92 -2.12 8.52
CA LEU A 97 7.12 -1.75 9.92
C LEU A 97 6.60 -0.36 10.32
N GLU A 98 5.74 0.24 9.50
CA GLU A 98 5.13 1.54 9.79
C GLU A 98 3.64 1.42 10.16
N ASN A 99 3.10 2.52 10.66
CA ASN A 99 1.68 2.78 10.88
C ASN A 99 1.40 4.28 10.71
N ILE A 100 0.14 4.70 10.87
CA ILE A 100 -0.27 6.09 10.67
C ILE A 100 0.27 7.09 11.70
N ASN A 101 0.88 6.62 12.79
CA ASN A 101 1.56 7.47 13.79
C ASN A 101 3.05 7.63 13.49
N ASN A 102 3.57 7.02 12.43
CA ASN A 102 4.92 7.33 11.96
C ASN A 102 5.04 8.82 11.69
N ARG A 103 6.20 9.37 12.05
CA ARG A 103 6.49 10.82 12.14
C ARG A 103 6.18 11.64 10.90
N TRP A 104 6.14 11.03 9.71
CA TRP A 104 5.91 11.71 8.45
C TRP A 104 4.43 11.70 8.02
N VAL A 105 3.64 10.72 8.47
CA VAL A 105 2.29 10.47 7.93
C VAL A 105 1.32 11.60 8.30
N LYS A 106 1.32 12.04 9.57
CA LYS A 106 0.47 13.16 10.01
C LYS A 106 0.92 14.49 9.40
N PRO A 107 2.21 14.86 9.41
CA PRO A 107 2.69 16.04 8.69
C PRO A 107 2.38 16.03 7.19
N MET A 108 2.43 14.86 6.52
CA MET A 108 1.99 14.72 5.13
C MET A 108 0.53 15.08 4.95
N LYS A 109 -0.35 14.49 5.76
CA LYS A 109 -1.78 14.86 5.77
C LYS A 109 -1.97 16.36 6.00
N ASP A 110 -1.27 16.94 6.98
CA ASP A 110 -1.42 18.36 7.29
C ASP A 110 -0.97 19.26 6.15
N ALA A 111 0.17 18.95 5.52
CA ALA A 111 0.66 19.67 4.35
C ALA A 111 -0.35 19.61 3.18
N LEU A 112 -0.89 18.42 2.88
CA LEU A 112 -1.91 18.25 1.84
C LEU A 112 -3.18 19.06 2.13
N LEU A 113 -3.68 19.02 3.36
CA LEU A 113 -4.88 19.77 3.77
C LEU A 113 -4.64 21.29 3.85
N GLU A 114 -3.41 21.73 4.11
CA GLU A 114 -3.03 23.13 4.08
C GLU A 114 -3.02 23.66 2.64
N LYS A 115 -2.43 22.89 1.72
CA LYS A 115 -2.30 23.29 0.31
C LYS A 115 -3.61 23.23 -0.45
N GLU A 116 -4.43 22.20 -0.26
CA GLU A 116 -5.70 22.03 -0.98
C GLU A 116 -6.87 21.79 -0.02
N ASN A 117 -8.07 22.23 -0.38
CA ASN A 117 -9.29 21.83 0.31
C ASN A 117 -9.75 20.45 -0.21
N CYS A 118 -9.06 19.40 0.23
CA CYS A 118 -9.25 18.02 -0.21
C CYS A 118 -9.77 17.11 0.92
N ASN A 119 -10.06 15.85 0.58
CA ASN A 119 -10.16 14.75 1.53
C ASN A 119 -8.79 14.05 1.59
N VAL A 120 -8.27 13.78 2.78
CA VAL A 120 -7.06 12.95 2.96
C VAL A 120 -7.46 11.69 3.71
N ILE A 121 -7.12 10.52 3.17
CA ILE A 121 -7.39 9.23 3.78
C ILE A 121 -6.05 8.56 4.13
N LEU A 122 -5.74 8.45 5.41
CA LEU A 122 -4.60 7.65 5.87
C LEU A 122 -5.00 6.18 5.85
N VAL A 123 -4.20 5.34 5.19
CA VAL A 123 -4.41 3.89 5.12
C VAL A 123 -3.52 3.23 6.16
N ASP A 124 -4.12 2.69 7.21
CA ASP A 124 -3.40 1.89 8.21
C ASP A 124 -3.54 0.41 7.85
N TRP A 125 -2.42 -0.24 7.55
CA TRP A 125 -2.33 -1.69 7.33
C TRP A 125 -1.23 -2.30 8.20
N SER A 126 -0.95 -1.65 9.34
CA SER A 126 0.19 -1.95 10.21
C SER A 126 0.24 -3.39 10.69
N LYS A 127 -0.89 -4.04 10.98
CA LYS A 127 -0.91 -5.46 11.38
C LYS A 127 -0.34 -6.37 10.28
N GLY A 128 -0.63 -6.07 9.02
CA GLY A 128 -0.07 -6.77 7.86
C GLY A 128 1.36 -6.37 7.50
N ALA A 129 1.88 -5.28 8.08
CA ALA A 129 3.20 -4.70 7.79
C ALA A 129 4.23 -4.89 8.91
N SER A 130 3.83 -5.27 10.13
CA SER A 130 4.63 -5.12 11.34
C SER A 130 5.55 -6.28 11.70
N ASN A 131 5.61 -7.35 10.90
CA ASN A 131 6.46 -8.51 11.22
C ASN A 131 7.88 -8.33 10.61
N PRO A 132 8.91 -8.01 11.43
CA PRO A 132 10.26 -7.77 10.91
C PRO A 132 10.93 -9.02 10.31
N PHE A 133 10.47 -10.22 10.68
CA PHE A 133 11.02 -11.48 10.20
C PHE A 133 10.32 -12.00 8.94
N ASN A 134 9.33 -11.28 8.41
CA ASN A 134 8.52 -11.77 7.30
C ASN A 134 8.19 -10.67 6.27
N TYR A 135 9.22 -9.97 5.81
CA TYR A 135 9.11 -8.92 4.78
C TYR A 135 8.36 -9.40 3.52
N LEU A 136 8.65 -10.61 3.02
CA LEU A 136 8.01 -11.14 1.81
C LEU A 136 6.50 -11.40 1.97
N GLN A 137 6.04 -11.60 3.21
CA GLN A 137 4.61 -11.64 3.50
C GLN A 137 4.00 -10.24 3.47
N ALA A 138 4.67 -9.24 4.07
CA ALA A 138 4.22 -7.86 3.99
C ALA A 138 4.17 -7.37 2.52
N ALA A 139 5.17 -7.73 1.71
CA ALA A 139 5.17 -7.49 0.27
C ALA A 139 3.97 -8.18 -0.42
N GLY A 140 3.66 -9.43 -0.09
CA GLY A 140 2.46 -10.12 -0.59
C GLY A 140 1.14 -9.46 -0.16
N ASN A 141 1.08 -8.96 1.08
CA ASN A 141 -0.08 -8.29 1.66
C ASN A 141 -0.44 -6.99 0.93
N THR A 142 0.54 -6.27 0.36
CA THR A 142 0.30 -5.05 -0.45
C THR A 142 -0.71 -5.27 -1.57
N ARG A 143 -0.76 -6.47 -2.16
CA ARG A 143 -1.73 -6.84 -3.21
C ARG A 143 -3.17 -6.74 -2.71
N LEU A 144 -3.43 -7.21 -1.49
CA LEU A 144 -4.76 -7.12 -0.90
C LEU A 144 -5.06 -5.69 -0.45
N VAL A 145 -4.11 -4.99 0.19
CA VAL A 145 -4.31 -3.60 0.61
C VAL A 145 -4.63 -2.71 -0.60
N GLY A 146 -3.90 -2.84 -1.72
CA GLY A 146 -4.17 -2.09 -2.95
C GLY A 146 -5.56 -2.40 -3.53
N ARG A 147 -5.99 -3.67 -3.45
CA ARG A 147 -7.35 -4.05 -3.84
C ARG A 147 -8.41 -3.46 -2.92
N GLN A 148 -8.18 -3.41 -1.62
CA GLN A 148 -9.09 -2.78 -0.65
C GLN A 148 -9.23 -1.27 -0.93
N ILE A 149 -8.12 -0.56 -1.22
CA ILE A 149 -8.15 0.84 -1.65
C ILE A 149 -8.99 1.00 -2.92
N SER A 150 -8.80 0.13 -3.92
CA SER A 150 -9.55 0.20 -5.18
C SER A 150 -11.05 0.02 -4.99
N VAL A 151 -11.45 -0.94 -4.15
CA VAL A 151 -12.85 -1.20 -3.83
C VAL A 151 -13.46 -0.01 -3.10
N LEU A 152 -12.73 0.58 -2.14
CA LEU A 152 -13.15 1.81 -1.46
C LEU A 152 -13.31 2.97 -2.46
N ILE A 153 -12.36 3.18 -3.38
CA ILE A 153 -12.49 4.20 -4.42
C ILE A 153 -13.76 3.99 -5.26
N LYS A 154 -14.03 2.76 -5.69
CA LYS A 154 -15.26 2.46 -6.44
C LYS A 154 -16.51 2.76 -5.61
N PHE A 155 -16.50 2.44 -4.31
CA PHE A 155 -17.60 2.76 -3.40
C PHE A 155 -17.81 4.28 -3.28
N LEU A 156 -16.75 5.06 -3.06
CA LEU A 156 -16.79 6.52 -2.97
C LEU A 156 -17.31 7.17 -4.27
N ILE A 157 -16.93 6.64 -5.44
CA ILE A 157 -17.45 7.10 -6.74
C ILE A 157 -18.95 6.82 -6.86
N SER A 158 -19.39 5.65 -6.42
CA SER A 158 -20.79 5.24 -6.47
C SER A 158 -21.66 6.12 -5.58
N TYR A 159 -21.18 6.45 -4.38
CA TYR A 159 -21.81 7.41 -3.47
C TYR A 159 -21.95 8.80 -4.09
N GLY A 160 -21.04 9.16 -4.98
CA GLY A 160 -21.02 10.41 -5.73
C GLY A 160 -21.91 10.48 -6.97
N ASN A 161 -22.87 9.58 -7.14
CA ASN A 161 -23.70 9.41 -8.34
C ASN A 161 -22.92 9.05 -9.62
N ASN A 162 -21.72 8.46 -9.52
CA ASN A 162 -20.91 8.02 -10.66
C ASN A 162 -20.67 9.09 -11.74
N ALA A 163 -20.47 10.36 -11.36
CA ALA A 163 -20.22 11.42 -12.33
C ALA A 163 -19.04 11.06 -13.27
N PRO A 164 -19.11 11.34 -14.58
CA PRO A 164 -17.98 11.18 -15.48
C PRO A 164 -16.75 11.91 -14.95
N GLY A 165 -15.55 11.38 -15.21
CA GLY A 165 -14.31 11.90 -14.65
C GLY A 165 -13.99 11.34 -13.27
N SER A 166 -14.97 11.10 -12.38
CA SER A 166 -14.82 10.82 -10.93
C SER A 166 -13.63 10.03 -10.38
N ALA A 167 -12.93 9.20 -11.15
CA ALA A 167 -11.66 8.57 -10.76
C ALA A 167 -10.45 9.53 -10.83
N ASP A 168 -10.51 10.54 -11.70
CA ASP A 168 -9.51 11.61 -11.94
C ASP A 168 -9.34 12.62 -10.77
N ARG A 169 -10.11 12.46 -9.70
CA ARG A 169 -9.94 13.20 -8.45
C ARG A 169 -9.27 12.36 -7.37
N PHE A 170 -8.86 11.13 -7.68
CA PHE A 170 -8.20 10.25 -6.73
C PHE A 170 -6.70 10.20 -7.01
N TYR A 171 -5.94 10.45 -5.95
CA TYR A 171 -4.48 10.49 -5.93
C TYR A 171 -3.99 9.59 -4.79
N ILE A 172 -2.92 8.84 -5.01
CA ILE A 172 -2.30 8.02 -3.96
C ILE A 172 -0.83 8.45 -3.79
N VAL A 173 -0.47 8.80 -2.55
CA VAL A 173 0.90 8.97 -2.09
C VAL A 173 1.28 7.73 -1.30
N GLY A 174 2.25 6.95 -1.79
CA GLY A 174 2.68 5.72 -1.14
C GLY A 174 4.17 5.74 -0.83
N PHE A 175 4.56 5.31 0.36
CA PHE A 175 5.97 5.19 0.75
C PHE A 175 6.41 3.71 0.84
N SER A 176 7.59 3.36 0.32
CA SER A 176 8.15 1.99 0.41
C SER A 176 7.18 0.92 -0.11
N LEU A 177 6.73 -0.03 0.73
CA LEU A 177 5.68 -1.00 0.37
C LEU A 177 4.32 -0.33 0.08
N GLY A 178 4.07 0.84 0.65
CA GLY A 178 2.91 1.68 0.33
C GLY A 178 2.90 2.21 -1.10
N ALA A 179 4.07 2.47 -1.70
CA ALA A 179 4.17 2.84 -3.12
C ALA A 179 3.79 1.67 -4.02
N GLN A 180 4.26 0.47 -3.71
CA GLN A 180 3.88 -0.76 -4.41
C GLN A 180 2.38 -1.05 -4.24
N THR A 181 1.84 -0.79 -3.05
CA THR A 181 0.41 -0.86 -2.76
C THR A 181 -0.40 0.10 -3.64
N ALA A 182 0.10 1.30 -3.88
CA ALA A 182 -0.53 2.27 -4.78
C ALA A 182 -0.61 1.75 -6.22
N GLY A 183 0.45 1.12 -6.73
CA GLY A 183 0.44 0.48 -8.05
C GLY A 183 -0.59 -0.64 -8.16
N TYR A 184 -0.68 -1.50 -7.14
CA TYR A 184 -1.74 -2.52 -7.08
C TYR A 184 -3.15 -1.93 -7.02
N ALA A 185 -3.32 -0.76 -6.39
CA ALA A 185 -4.61 -0.08 -6.40
C ALA A 185 -4.96 0.45 -7.80
N GLY A 186 -4.03 1.16 -8.45
CA GLY A 186 -4.21 1.70 -9.80
C GLY A 186 -4.51 0.63 -10.85
N SER A 187 -3.65 -0.39 -10.93
CA SER A 187 -3.80 -1.52 -11.86
C SER A 187 -5.14 -2.26 -11.67
N TYR A 188 -5.55 -2.54 -10.44
CA TYR A 188 -6.82 -3.22 -10.19
C TYR A 188 -8.02 -2.34 -10.51
N LEU A 189 -7.97 -1.05 -10.17
CA LEU A 189 -9.04 -0.10 -10.50
C LEU A 189 -9.29 -0.04 -12.02
N LYS A 190 -8.19 0.02 -12.79
CA LYS A 190 -8.21 -0.01 -14.25
C LYS A 190 -8.73 -1.33 -14.79
N ALA A 191 -8.14 -2.45 -14.38
CA ALA A 191 -8.49 -3.77 -14.90
C ALA A 191 -9.92 -4.21 -14.54
N ARG A 192 -10.41 -3.87 -13.35
CA ARG A 192 -11.72 -4.35 -12.85
C ARG A 192 -12.88 -3.42 -13.19
N TYR A 193 -12.64 -2.10 -13.18
CA TYR A 193 -13.70 -1.10 -13.28
C TYR A 193 -13.54 -0.16 -14.48
N ASN A 194 -12.45 -0.28 -15.25
CA ASN A 194 -12.12 0.64 -16.33
C ASN A 194 -12.07 2.11 -15.85
N LEU A 195 -11.51 2.31 -14.66
CA LEU A 195 -11.34 3.61 -14.00
C LEU A 195 -9.84 3.83 -13.76
N MET A 196 -9.36 5.04 -14.00
CA MET A 196 -7.95 5.40 -13.88
C MET A 196 -7.77 6.47 -12.81
N LEU A 197 -6.76 6.29 -11.95
CA LEU A 197 -6.37 7.31 -10.98
C LEU A 197 -5.80 8.54 -11.70
N ASP A 198 -5.94 9.70 -11.08
CA ASP A 198 -5.26 10.92 -11.54
C ASP A 198 -3.75 10.74 -11.46
N ARG A 199 -3.27 10.42 -10.27
CA ARG A 199 -1.85 10.40 -9.97
C ARG A 199 -1.49 9.30 -8.98
N ILE A 200 -0.27 8.79 -9.08
CA ILE A 200 0.40 8.07 -8.01
C ILE A 200 1.76 8.74 -7.79
N THR A 201 2.07 9.07 -6.54
CA THR A 201 3.43 9.46 -6.14
C THR A 201 4.05 8.36 -5.31
N GLY A 202 5.13 7.78 -5.82
CA GLY A 202 5.94 6.77 -5.14
C GLY A 202 7.09 7.41 -4.38
N LEU A 203 7.00 7.45 -3.05
CA LEU A 203 8.09 7.89 -2.18
C LEU A 203 9.00 6.70 -1.87
N ASP A 204 10.16 6.66 -2.52
CA ASP A 204 11.18 5.61 -2.43
C ASP A 204 10.57 4.20 -2.46
N PRO A 205 9.93 3.78 -3.58
CA PRO A 205 9.22 2.51 -3.65
C PRO A 205 10.13 1.34 -3.32
N ALA A 206 9.64 0.36 -2.54
CA ALA A 206 10.48 -0.74 -2.10
C ALA A 206 11.00 -1.59 -3.28
N GLY A 207 12.31 -1.88 -3.31
CA GLY A 207 12.94 -2.65 -4.38
C GLY A 207 12.92 -4.17 -4.15
N LEU A 208 13.14 -4.62 -2.91
CA LEU A 208 13.18 -6.04 -2.57
C LEU A 208 11.81 -6.69 -2.80
N GLY A 209 11.75 -7.73 -3.65
CA GLY A 209 10.52 -8.39 -4.08
C GLY A 209 9.83 -7.76 -5.29
N PHE A 210 10.34 -6.63 -5.81
CA PHE A 210 9.71 -5.87 -6.90
C PHE A 210 10.66 -5.55 -8.06
N ASN A 211 11.98 -5.44 -7.83
CA ASN A 211 12.94 -5.09 -8.90
C ASN A 211 13.04 -6.15 -10.01
N LEU A 212 12.78 -7.43 -9.68
CA LEU A 212 12.98 -8.58 -10.55
C LEU A 212 11.67 -9.17 -11.10
N VAL A 213 10.54 -8.51 -10.87
CA VAL A 213 9.23 -8.95 -11.39
C VAL A 213 8.81 -8.09 -12.58
N THR A 214 7.84 -8.59 -13.35
CA THR A 214 7.23 -7.85 -14.46
C THR A 214 6.33 -6.73 -13.92
N ASP A 215 6.02 -5.77 -14.79
CA ASP A 215 5.32 -4.52 -14.46
C ASP A 215 3.95 -4.78 -13.80
N GLU A 216 3.28 -5.88 -14.15
CA GLU A 216 2.04 -6.34 -13.48
C GLU A 216 2.16 -6.55 -11.95
N PHE A 217 3.37 -6.75 -11.43
CA PHE A 217 3.62 -7.11 -10.03
C PHE A 217 4.39 -6.06 -9.25
N ARG A 218 4.42 -4.82 -9.74
CA ARG A 218 5.05 -3.67 -9.09
C ARG A 218 4.32 -2.40 -9.50
N LEU A 219 4.66 -1.29 -8.86
CA LEU A 219 4.32 0.04 -9.35
C LEU A 219 4.95 0.26 -10.73
N ASP A 220 4.14 0.76 -11.65
CA ASP A 220 4.50 1.11 -13.02
C ASP A 220 3.72 2.34 -13.50
N LYS A 221 4.26 3.06 -14.49
CA LYS A 221 3.65 4.26 -15.08
C LYS A 221 2.23 4.04 -15.62
N THR A 222 1.84 2.80 -15.94
CA THR A 222 0.49 2.51 -16.45
C THR A 222 -0.59 2.41 -15.38
N ASP A 223 -0.23 2.53 -14.09
CA ASP A 223 -1.12 2.39 -12.93
C ASP A 223 -1.98 3.63 -12.66
N ALA A 224 -1.60 4.80 -13.20
CA ALA A 224 -2.36 6.05 -13.11
C ALA A 224 -2.24 6.87 -14.39
N THR A 225 -2.92 8.02 -14.46
CA THR A 225 -2.73 8.98 -15.56
C THR A 225 -1.35 9.61 -15.54
N PHE A 226 -0.80 9.82 -14.34
CA PHE A 226 0.57 10.27 -14.14
C PHE A 226 1.20 9.59 -12.92
N VAL A 227 2.40 9.04 -13.06
CA VAL A 227 3.16 8.42 -11.97
C VAL A 227 4.48 9.13 -11.78
N ASP A 228 4.71 9.71 -10.60
CA ASP A 228 5.98 10.35 -10.26
C ASP A 228 6.65 9.68 -9.07
N ILE A 229 7.96 9.46 -9.18
CA ILE A 229 8.74 8.68 -8.22
C ILE A 229 9.85 9.54 -7.65
N ILE A 230 10.03 9.51 -6.33
CA ILE A 230 11.16 10.15 -5.65
C ILE A 230 12.03 9.04 -5.07
N HIS A 231 13.21 8.82 -5.64
CA HIS A 231 14.18 7.84 -5.18
C HIS A 231 15.14 8.49 -4.19
N THR A 232 15.23 7.95 -2.98
CA THR A 232 16.14 8.50 -1.96
C THR A 232 17.11 7.49 -1.38
N ASP A 233 16.83 6.18 -1.49
CA ASP A 233 17.68 5.09 -0.98
C ASP A 233 17.72 3.89 -1.94
N ALA A 234 17.89 4.17 -3.24
CA ALA A 234 17.86 3.18 -4.32
C ALA A 234 19.05 2.20 -4.32
N ASN A 235 20.10 2.46 -3.52
CA ASN A 235 21.23 1.58 -3.32
C ASN A 235 21.03 0.55 -2.20
N LEU A 236 19.99 0.69 -1.36
CA LEU A 236 19.77 -0.19 -0.22
C LEU A 236 18.37 -0.81 -0.19
N VAL A 237 17.32 0.00 -0.02
CA VAL A 237 15.94 -0.51 0.17
C VAL A 237 15.01 -0.14 -0.97
N GLY A 238 15.21 1.03 -1.59
CA GLY A 238 14.40 1.54 -2.68
C GLY A 238 14.66 0.81 -4.01
N THR A 239 13.72 0.94 -4.94
CA THR A 239 13.92 0.54 -6.33
C THR A 239 14.93 1.48 -7.01
N PHE A 240 15.85 0.91 -7.79
CA PHE A 240 16.74 1.65 -8.67
C PHE A 240 16.17 1.81 -10.09
N ARG A 241 15.06 1.15 -10.38
CA ARG A 241 14.41 1.23 -11.69
C ARG A 241 13.65 2.54 -11.80
N ALA A 242 13.75 3.20 -12.95
CA ALA A 242 12.78 4.21 -13.34
C ALA A 242 11.44 3.50 -13.63
N VAL A 243 10.42 3.81 -12.84
CA VAL A 243 9.11 3.13 -12.89
C VAL A 243 7.94 4.09 -13.08
N GLY A 244 8.19 5.40 -13.08
CA GLY A 244 7.17 6.42 -13.33
C GLY A 244 7.17 6.97 -14.76
N ASP A 245 6.30 7.95 -14.97
CA ASP A 245 6.40 8.91 -16.07
C ASP A 245 7.52 9.93 -15.80
N ALA A 246 7.74 10.25 -14.52
CA ALA A 246 8.86 11.05 -14.05
C ALA A 246 9.52 10.41 -12.81
N ASP A 247 10.85 10.25 -12.85
CA ASP A 247 11.63 9.69 -11.76
C ASP A 247 12.69 10.70 -11.31
N PHE A 248 12.62 11.11 -10.05
CA PHE A 248 13.48 12.10 -9.43
C PHE A 248 14.50 11.41 -8.52
N TYR A 249 15.78 11.77 -8.67
CA TYR A 249 16.90 11.20 -7.92
C TYR A 249 17.65 12.30 -7.14
N PRO A 250 17.02 12.91 -6.12
CA PRO A 250 17.68 13.90 -5.27
C PRO A 250 18.99 13.35 -4.72
N ASN A 251 20.06 14.14 -4.78
CA ASN A 251 21.40 13.75 -4.33
C ASN A 251 21.88 12.41 -4.95
N GLY A 252 21.49 12.13 -6.20
CA GLY A 252 21.80 10.88 -6.90
C GLY A 252 20.96 9.68 -6.48
N GLY A 253 19.94 9.87 -5.64
CA GLY A 253 18.95 8.88 -5.23
C GLY A 253 19.45 7.79 -4.30
N LYS A 254 20.55 8.04 -3.55
CA LYS A 254 21.25 7.04 -2.74
C LYS A 254 21.48 7.50 -1.30
N ASP A 255 22.39 8.45 -1.13
CA ASP A 255 22.84 8.92 0.18
C ASP A 255 22.38 10.35 0.39
N GLN A 256 21.30 10.53 1.14
CA GLN A 256 20.77 11.87 1.40
C GLN A 256 21.57 12.59 2.50
N PRO A 257 21.86 13.89 2.35
CA PRO A 257 22.48 14.70 3.40
C PRO A 257 21.74 14.56 4.74
N GLY A 258 22.48 14.55 5.85
CA GLY A 258 21.90 14.41 7.20
C GLY A 258 21.46 13.00 7.62
N CYS A 259 21.43 12.01 6.71
CA CYS A 259 20.95 10.65 7.01
C CYS A 259 22.01 9.68 7.56
N ARG A 260 23.31 9.93 7.36
CA ARG A 260 24.39 8.99 7.71
C ARG A 260 24.71 8.84 9.21
N ALA A 261 24.12 9.65 10.09
CA ALA A 261 24.45 9.65 11.53
C ALA A 261 23.43 8.91 12.42
N GLU A 262 22.24 8.55 11.94
CA GLU A 262 21.22 7.87 12.76
C GLU A 262 20.45 6.81 11.93
N LYS A 263 20.45 5.56 12.40
CA LYS A 263 19.65 4.48 11.82
C LYS A 263 18.18 4.91 11.80
N GLY A 264 17.63 5.13 10.60
CA GLY A 264 16.22 5.49 10.41
C GLY A 264 15.95 6.86 9.78
N LYS A 265 16.97 7.63 9.37
CA LYS A 265 16.75 8.90 8.66
C LYS A 265 16.43 8.79 7.16
N PHE A 266 16.69 7.64 6.52
CA PHE A 266 16.36 7.39 5.11
C PHE A 266 14.90 7.74 4.74
N LEU A 267 13.96 7.39 5.64
CA LEU A 267 12.52 7.67 5.55
C LEU A 267 12.13 9.14 5.58
N PHE A 268 12.92 10.02 6.22
CA PHE A 268 12.60 11.45 6.28
C PHE A 268 12.80 12.12 4.93
N SER A 269 13.86 11.73 4.23
CA SER A 269 14.30 12.42 3.03
C SER A 269 13.25 12.45 1.90
N SER A 270 12.55 11.35 1.63
CA SER A 270 11.57 11.33 0.53
C SER A 270 10.33 12.16 0.84
N TYR A 271 9.90 12.19 2.11
CA TYR A 271 8.85 13.09 2.59
C TYR A 271 9.29 14.57 2.54
N GLU A 272 10.49 14.88 3.03
CA GLU A 272 11.05 16.23 3.08
C GLU A 272 11.25 16.78 1.66
N VAL A 273 11.79 15.95 0.75
CA VAL A 273 11.89 16.28 -0.68
C VAL A 273 10.51 16.49 -1.28
N PHE A 274 9.54 15.61 -0.99
CA PHE A 274 8.17 15.79 -1.45
C PHE A 274 7.56 17.11 -0.98
N ARG A 275 7.82 17.49 0.29
CA ARG A 275 7.34 18.75 0.86
C ARG A 275 8.05 19.98 0.28
N GLY A 276 9.28 19.81 -0.21
CA GLY A 276 10.15 20.91 -0.63
C GLY A 276 10.88 21.56 0.53
N ASP A 277 11.28 20.78 1.55
CA ASP A 277 12.07 21.32 2.65
C ASP A 277 13.51 21.60 2.18
N ASP A 278 13.90 22.88 2.22
CA ASP A 278 15.14 23.42 1.65
C ASP A 278 16.42 22.71 2.13
N ASP A 279 16.39 22.20 3.37
CA ASP A 279 17.52 21.50 4.01
C ASP A 279 17.90 20.18 3.31
N VAL A 280 17.01 19.59 2.50
CA VAL A 280 17.23 18.32 1.80
C VAL A 280 17.38 18.49 0.28
N VAL A 281 16.69 19.49 -0.29
CA VAL A 281 16.65 19.72 -1.74
C VAL A 281 17.87 20.53 -2.23
N GLY A 282 18.62 21.19 -1.32
CA GLY A 282 19.88 21.87 -1.64
C GLY A 282 19.74 23.13 -2.49
N THR A 283 18.53 23.49 -2.90
CA THR A 283 18.17 24.72 -3.61
C THR A 283 16.70 25.03 -3.32
N GLY A 284 16.36 26.30 -3.06
CA GLY A 284 15.02 26.79 -2.75
C GLY A 284 13.98 26.63 -3.87
N GLY A 285 13.72 25.39 -4.27
CA GLY A 285 12.70 25.00 -5.25
C GLY A 285 11.38 24.68 -4.55
N GLU A 286 10.27 24.99 -5.23
CA GLU A 286 8.94 24.58 -4.78
C GLU A 286 8.87 23.04 -4.72
N GLY A 287 8.46 22.47 -3.58
CA GLY A 287 8.38 21.02 -3.38
C GLY A 287 7.44 20.29 -4.35
N PHE A 288 7.62 18.98 -4.48
CA PHE A 288 6.82 18.10 -5.37
C PHE A 288 5.36 17.90 -4.95
N ILE A 289 4.90 18.61 -3.91
CA ILE A 289 3.50 18.58 -3.48
C ILE A 289 2.57 18.79 -4.69
N PHE A 290 2.98 19.54 -5.72
CA PHE A 290 2.39 19.53 -7.07
C PHE A 290 3.42 19.80 -8.19
N PRO A 291 3.19 19.28 -9.42
CA PRO A 291 2.88 20.15 -10.55
C PRO A 291 1.38 20.33 -10.77
#